data_AF-A0A9D9CD57-F1
#
_entry.id   AF-A0A9D9CD57-F1
#
_cell.length_a   1.000
_cell.length_b   1.000
_cell.length_c   1.000
_cell.angle_alpha   90.00
_cell.angle_beta   90.00
_cell.angle_gamma   90.00
#
_symmetry.space_group_name_H-M   'P 1'
#
loop_
_entity.id
_entity.type
_entity.pdbx_description
1 polymer ?
#
loop_
_entity_poly.entity_id
_entity_poly.type
_entity_poly.pdbx_seq_one_letter_code
_entity_poly.pdbx_strand_id
1 'polypeptide(L)'
;MKKYIELQEKTRNATHLLIELRYNLGGFNYFTHKQEPRGYYLSVSPVKLEQRDGYTLESYTAFTGTKYLVKEVTRKSEKAEREAEEKAAELEKSLIAFVCNQNNIAIPAEV
;
A
#
# COMPACT_ATOMS: atom_id res chain seq x y z
N MET A 1 8.07 -4.09 4.78
CA MET A 1 7.58 -5.17 3.90
C MET A 1 7.08 -4.57 2.58
N LYS A 2 7.41 -5.17 1.42
CA LYS A 2 6.86 -4.81 0.10
C LYS A 2 6.43 -6.08 -0.63
N LYS A 3 5.19 -6.14 -1.13
CA LYS A 3 4.61 -7.30 -1.82
C LYS A 3 3.84 -6.85 -3.07
N TYR A 4 3.83 -7.68 -4.10
CA TYR A 4 3.01 -7.48 -5.30
C TYR A 4 2.07 -8.66 -5.46
N ILE A 5 0.79 -8.39 -5.66
CA ILE A 5 -0.23 -9.39 -5.97
C ILE A 5 -0.69 -9.17 -7.41
N GLU A 6 -0.68 -10.21 -8.24
CA GLU A 6 -1.21 -10.10 -9.61
C GLU A 6 -2.73 -9.95 -9.59
N LEU A 7 -3.24 -9.03 -10.42
CA LEU A 7 -4.69 -8.89 -10.62
C LEU A 7 -5.19 -9.99 -11.55
N GLN A 8 -6.36 -10.56 -11.25
CA GLN A 8 -7.01 -11.54 -12.12
C GLN A 8 -7.37 -10.95 -13.48
N GLU A 9 -7.95 -9.75 -13.47
CA GLU A 9 -8.28 -8.99 -14.68
C GLU A 9 -7.32 -7.82 -14.79
N LYS A 10 -6.38 -7.93 -15.74
CA LYS A 10 -5.42 -6.85 -16.03
C LYS A 10 -6.15 -5.70 -16.71
N THR A 11 -6.19 -4.55 -16.06
CA THR A 11 -6.73 -3.32 -16.63
C THR A 11 -5.62 -2.54 -17.32
N ARG A 12 -5.97 -1.65 -18.27
CA ARG A 12 -5.01 -0.77 -18.96
C ARG A 12 -4.06 -0.03 -18.00
N ASN A 13 -4.54 0.31 -16.81
CA ASN A 13 -3.85 1.16 -15.84
C ASN A 13 -3.31 0.40 -14.61
N ALA A 14 -3.63 -0.89 -14.46
CA ALA A 14 -3.24 -1.68 -13.29
C ALA A 14 -3.06 -3.15 -13.67
N THR A 15 -1.88 -3.69 -13.36
CA THR A 15 -1.55 -5.11 -13.55
C THR A 15 -1.35 -5.84 -12.23
N HIS A 16 -0.91 -5.13 -11.19
CA HIS A 16 -0.64 -5.68 -9.87
C HIS A 16 -1.21 -4.77 -8.78
N LEU A 17 -1.44 -5.31 -7.60
CA LEU A 17 -1.61 -4.56 -6.36
C LEU A 17 -0.31 -4.56 -5.58
N LEU A 18 0.21 -3.37 -5.30
CA LEU A 18 1.32 -3.17 -4.41
C LEU A 18 0.81 -3.02 -2.98
N ILE A 19 1.35 -3.83 -2.08
CA ILE A 19 1.14 -3.75 -0.64
C ILE A 19 2.48 -3.43 0.00
N GLU A 20 2.55 -2.27 0.66
CA GLU A 20 3.79 -1.78 1.25
C GLU A 20 3.56 -1.33 2.70
N LEU A 21 4.25 -1.96 3.63
CA LEU A 21 4.38 -1.49 5.00
C LEU A 21 5.69 -0.71 5.14
N ARG A 22 5.57 0.60 5.37
CA ARG A 22 6.69 1.53 5.45
C ARG A 22 6.65 2.36 6.71
N TYR A 23 7.83 2.66 7.24
CA TYR A 23 8.00 3.61 8.32
C TYR A 23 7.98 5.05 7.78
N ASN A 24 7.24 5.93 8.43
CA ASN A 24 7.17 7.35 8.10
C ASN A 24 7.50 8.18 9.34
N LEU A 25 8.34 9.20 9.17
CA LEU A 25 8.71 10.15 10.23
C LEU A 25 7.53 11.04 10.66
N GLY A 26 6.42 10.99 9.93
CA GLY A 26 5.31 11.90 10.12
C GLY A 26 5.65 13.29 9.60
N GLY A 27 4.76 14.25 9.82
CA GLY A 27 4.95 15.62 9.36
C GLY A 27 3.65 16.27 8.93
N PHE A 28 3.74 17.42 8.28
CA PHE A 28 2.55 18.11 7.78
C PHE A 28 2.27 17.68 6.34
N ASN A 29 1.09 17.12 6.11
CA ASN A 29 0.62 16.82 4.76
C ASN A 29 -0.02 18.08 4.17
N TYR A 30 0.67 18.73 3.25
CA TYR A 30 0.22 19.97 2.61
C TYR A 30 -1.03 19.81 1.75
N PHE A 31 -1.30 18.61 1.23
CA PHE A 31 -2.49 18.38 0.39
C PHE A 31 -3.77 18.30 1.24
N THR A 32 -3.70 17.63 2.39
CA THR A 32 -4.84 17.50 3.30
C THR A 32 -4.89 18.57 4.39
N HIS A 33 -3.83 19.38 4.50
CA HIS A 33 -3.58 20.32 5.60
C HIS A 33 -3.65 19.67 7.00
N LYS A 34 -3.31 18.38 7.10
CA LYS A 34 -3.34 17.63 8.36
C LYS A 34 -1.94 17.24 8.81
N GLN A 35 -1.77 17.18 10.12
CA GLN A 35 -0.59 16.58 10.72
C GLN A 35 -0.69 15.05 10.65
N GLU A 36 0.27 14.43 9.98
CA GLU A 36 0.40 12.98 9.91
C GLU A 36 1.29 12.49 11.07
N PRO A 37 0.78 11.59 11.93
CA PRO A 37 1.56 11.07 13.04
C PRO A 37 2.75 10.23 12.54
N ARG A 38 3.79 10.17 13.36
CA ARG A 38 4.97 9.35 13.09
C ARG A 38 4.64 7.88 13.32
N GLY A 39 4.95 7.00 12.38
CA GLY A 39 4.43 5.63 12.48
C GLY A 39 4.75 4.70 11.32
N TYR A 40 4.25 3.47 11.44
CA TYR A 40 4.20 2.51 10.35
C TYR A 40 2.88 2.65 9.60
N TYR A 41 2.97 2.79 8.28
CA TYR A 41 1.85 2.95 7.39
C TYR A 41 1.79 1.79 6.41
N LEU A 42 0.61 1.21 6.27
CA LEU A 42 0.30 0.22 5.25
C LEU A 42 -0.34 0.94 4.06
N SER A 43 0.28 0.82 2.90
CA SER A 43 -0.20 1.36 1.64
C SER A 43 -0.64 0.20 0.76
N VAL A 44 -1.83 0.32 0.17
CA VAL A 44 -2.31 -0.59 -0.87
C VAL A 44 -2.63 0.24 -2.09
N SER A 45 -1.96 -0.02 -3.20
CA SER A 45 -2.10 0.78 -4.42
C SER A 45 -2.10 -0.11 -5.66
N PRO A 46 -2.99 0.13 -6.63
CA PRO A 46 -2.91 -0.53 -7.92
C PRO A 46 -1.73 0.06 -8.71
N VAL A 47 -0.90 -0.83 -9.26
CA VAL A 47 0.31 -0.48 -10.01
C VAL A 47 0.34 -1.18 -11.34
N LYS A 48 0.95 -0.53 -12.33
CA LYS A 48 1.30 -1.15 -13.59
C LYS A 48 2.80 -1.41 -13.60
N LEU A 49 3.17 -2.68 -13.59
CA LEU A 49 4.54 -3.13 -13.80
C LEU A 49 4.75 -3.45 -15.28
N GLU A 50 5.70 -2.77 -15.91
CA GLU A 50 6.19 -3.07 -17.26
C GLU A 50 7.67 -3.45 -17.17
N GLN A 51 8.03 -4.65 -17.60
CA GLN A 51 9.43 -5.02 -17.78
C GLN A 51 9.92 -4.50 -19.14
N ARG A 52 11.05 -3.82 -19.14
CA ARG A 52 11.80 -3.40 -20.33
C ARG A 52 13.24 -3.90 -20.20
N ASP A 53 14.00 -3.86 -21.28
CA ASP A 53 15.37 -4.38 -21.33
C ASP A 53 16.25 -3.77 -20.21
N GLY A 54 16.41 -4.53 -19.12
CA GLY A 54 17.24 -4.20 -17.95
C GLY A 54 16.56 -3.44 -16.80
N TYR A 55 15.28 -3.05 -16.89
CA TYR A 55 14.59 -2.37 -15.79
C TYR A 55 13.07 -2.63 -15.74
N THR A 56 12.50 -2.53 -14.54
CA THR A 56 11.06 -2.61 -14.31
C THR A 56 10.51 -1.20 -14.07
N LEU A 57 9.57 -0.78 -14.92
CA LEU A 57 8.84 0.47 -14.74
C LEU A 57 7.62 0.22 -13.84
N GLU A 58 7.60 0.88 -12.69
CA GLU A 58 6.48 0.88 -11.75
C GLU A 58 5.66 2.17 -11.92
N SER A 59 4.49 2.06 -12.54
CA SER A 59 3.60 3.19 -12.76
C SER A 59 2.43 3.18 -11.78
N TYR A 60 2.11 4.35 -11.25
CA TYR A 60 1.02 4.57 -10.29
C TYR A 60 0.02 5.55 -10.87
N THR A 61 -1.27 5.29 -10.63
CA THR A 61 -2.31 6.29 -10.88
C THR A 61 -2.54 7.10 -9.60
N ALA A 62 -2.68 8.42 -9.72
CA ALA A 62 -2.95 9.27 -8.57
C ALA A 62 -4.35 8.96 -7.99
N PHE A 63 -4.50 9.07 -6.67
CA PHE A 63 -5.77 8.90 -5.93
C PHE A 63 -6.44 7.51 -6.01
N THR A 64 -5.76 6.49 -6.56
CA THR A 64 -6.31 5.13 -6.65
C THR A 64 -5.90 4.22 -5.51
N GLY A 65 -4.85 4.55 -4.77
CA GLY A 65 -4.38 3.81 -3.60
C GLY A 65 -4.93 4.36 -2.29
N THR A 66 -4.80 3.56 -1.23
CA THR A 66 -5.08 3.96 0.14
C THR A 66 -3.84 3.84 1.02
N LYS A 67 -3.75 4.71 2.03
CA LYS A 67 -2.70 4.69 3.05
C LYS A 67 -3.36 4.69 4.42
N TYR A 68 -3.01 3.70 5.23
CA TYR A 68 -3.55 3.55 6.58
C TYR A 68 -2.44 3.55 7.62
N LEU A 69 -2.64 4.23 8.75
CA LEU A 69 -1.72 4.21 9.88
C LEU A 69 -1.96 2.93 10.69
N VAL A 70 -1.02 1.99 10.64
CA VAL A 70 -1.13 0.73 11.38
C VAL A 70 -0.72 0.91 12.83
N LYS A 71 0.37 1.65 13.05
CA LYS A 71 0.93 1.86 14.38
C LYS A 71 1.68 3.18 14.46
N GLU A 72 1.22 4.05 15.35
CA GLU A 72 1.95 5.26 15.73
C GLU A 72 3.13 4.90 16.65
N VAL A 73 4.30 5.49 16.40
CA VAL A 73 5.51 5.31 17.21
C VAL A 73 6.34 6.59 17.29
N THR A 74 7.02 6.78 18.42
CA THR A 74 7.96 7.90 18.60
C THR A 74 9.30 7.66 17.91
N ARG A 75 9.76 6.40 17.84
CA ARG A 75 11.02 5.99 17.20
C ARG A 75 10.89 4.66 16.47
N LYS A 76 11.73 4.43 15.46
CA LYS A 76 11.83 3.12 14.80
C LYS A 76 12.44 2.12 15.78
N SER A 77 11.85 0.94 15.89
CA SER A 77 12.39 -0.19 16.66
C SER A 77 11.91 -1.50 16.06
N GLU A 78 12.71 -2.55 16.19
CA GLU A 78 12.39 -3.89 15.65
C GLU A 78 11.12 -4.47 16.27
N LYS A 79 10.93 -4.31 17.58
CA LYS A 79 9.70 -4.74 18.26
C LYS A 79 8.46 -4.07 17.65
N ALA A 80 8.51 -2.77 17.45
CA ALA A 80 7.37 -2.05 16.88
C ALA A 80 7.16 -2.35 15.39
N GLU A 81 8.22 -2.70 14.66
CA GLU A 81 8.13 -3.17 13.27
C GLU A 81 7.37 -4.50 13.20
N ARG A 82 7.74 -5.46 14.04
CA ARG A 82 7.04 -6.75 14.15
C ARG A 82 5.57 -6.60 14.55
N GLU A 83 5.28 -5.79 15.56
CA GLU A 83 3.88 -5.50 15.94
C GLU A 83 3.08 -4.84 14.80
N ALA A 84 3.74 -4.00 13.99
CA ALA A 84 3.11 -3.39 12.83
C ALA A 84 2.88 -4.40 11.71
N GLU A 85 3.77 -5.37 11.50
CA GLU A 85 3.59 -6.46 10.53
C GLU A 85 2.43 -7.38 10.90
N GLU A 86 2.31 -7.75 12.17
CA GLU A 86 1.20 -8.57 12.68
C GLU A 86 -0.15 -7.87 12.44
N LYS A 87 -0.24 -6.58 12.79
CA LYS A 87 -1.45 -5.77 12.54
C LYS A 87 -1.69 -5.50 11.06
N ALA A 88 -0.64 -5.37 10.27
CA ALA A 88 -0.76 -5.18 8.83
C ALA A 88 -1.41 -6.40 8.19
N ALA A 89 -1.05 -7.62 8.62
CA ALA A 89 -1.65 -8.86 8.09
C ALA A 89 -3.17 -8.95 8.36
N GLU A 90 -3.64 -8.49 9.52
CA GLU A 90 -5.07 -8.41 9.84
C GLU A 90 -5.82 -7.41 8.94
N LEU A 91 -5.21 -6.26 8.67
CA LEU A 91 -5.80 -5.17 7.90
C LEU A 91 -5.65 -5.35 6.39
N GLU A 92 -4.66 -6.12 5.94
CA GLU A 92 -4.28 -6.30 4.53
C GLU A 92 -5.50 -6.65 3.67
N LYS A 93 -6.26 -7.68 4.07
CA LYS A 93 -7.47 -8.12 3.33
C LYS A 93 -8.53 -7.03 3.22
N SER A 94 -8.76 -6.29 4.31
CA SER A 94 -9.76 -5.22 4.35
C SER A 94 -9.39 -4.05 3.43
N LEU A 95 -8.11 -3.67 3.40
CA LEU A 95 -7.61 -2.58 2.56
C LEU A 95 -7.57 -2.99 1.08
N ILE A 96 -7.23 -4.26 0.78
CA ILE A 96 -7.31 -4.78 -0.59
C ILE A 96 -8.75 -4.71 -1.10
N ALA A 97 -9.72 -5.22 -0.31
CA ALA A 97 -11.13 -5.16 -0.70
C ALA A 97 -11.59 -3.72 -0.93
N PHE A 98 -11.20 -2.78 -0.06
CA PHE A 98 -11.51 -1.37 -0.22
C PHE A 98 -10.95 -0.78 -1.52
N VAL A 99 -9.67 -1.02 -1.82
CA VAL A 99 -9.02 -0.52 -3.04
C VAL A 99 -9.61 -1.15 -4.30
N CYS A 100 -9.91 -2.44 -4.27
CA CYS A 100 -10.56 -3.14 -5.39
C CYS A 100 -11.94 -2.53 -5.69
N ASN A 101 -12.77 -2.32 -4.66
CA ASN A 101 -14.08 -1.70 -4.78
C ASN A 101 -13.98 -0.25 -5.30
N GLN A 102 -13.05 0.54 -4.78
CA GLN A 102 -12.88 1.94 -5.19
C GLN A 102 -12.48 2.06 -6.68
N ASN A 103 -11.73 1.10 -7.21
CA ASN A 103 -11.20 1.15 -8.58
C ASN A 103 -12.00 0.28 -9.56
N ASN A 104 -13.12 -0.33 -9.13
CA ASN A 104 -13.88 -1.32 -9.90
C ASN A 104 -13.01 -2.46 -10.45
N ILE A 105 -12.10 -2.98 -9.62
CA ILE A 105 -11.20 -4.08 -9.97
C ILE A 105 -11.70 -5.34 -9.27
N ALA A 106 -11.69 -6.49 -9.97
CA ALA A 106 -12.00 -7.77 -9.36
C ALA A 106 -10.99 -8.11 -8.25
N ILE A 107 -11.49 -8.59 -7.11
CA ILE A 107 -10.64 -8.97 -5.97
C ILE A 107 -9.74 -10.14 -6.42
N PRO A 108 -8.41 -10.06 -6.23
CA PRO A 108 -7.53 -11.18 -6.55
C PRO A 108 -7.91 -12.43 -5.76
N ALA A 109 -7.90 -13.61 -6.39
CA ALA A 109 -8.20 -14.88 -5.71
C ALA A 109 -7.21 -15.27 -4.59
N GLU A 110 -6.08 -14.58 -4.48
CA GLU A 110 -5.01 -14.88 -3.50
C GLU A 110 -5.22 -14.21 -2.13
N VAL A 111 -6.39 -13.60 -1.87
CA VAL A 111 -6.70 -12.83 -0.64
C VAL A 111 -7.59 -13.61 0.32
#